data_AF-A0A2W6NNV2-F1
#
_entry.id   AF-A0A2W6NNV2-F1
#
_cell.length_a   1.000
_cell.length_b   1.000
_cell.length_c   1.000
_cell.angle_alpha   90.00
_cell.angle_beta   90.00
_cell.angle_gamma   90.00
#
_symmetry.space_group_name_H-M   'P 1'
#
loop_
_entity.id
_entity.type
_entity.pdbx_description
1 polymer ?
#
loop_
_entity_poly.entity_id
_entity_poly.type
_entity_poly.pdbx_seq_one_letter_code
_entity_poly.pdbx_strand_id
1 'polypeptide(L)'
;MLYKKNFYLVFAISLAILGFAAVPSLTRHHPAPNILIISSLLFFGLYVYEAMKSTAAKAKNEEADFQTRMLTNELNKLQTLLDNNMITQEEFEIKRDNLKLQYANQINHYMNF
;
A
#
# COMPACT_ATOMS: atom_id res chain seq x y z
N MET A 1 -12.64 6.35 -4.55
CA MET A 1 -11.82 5.31 -5.23
C MET A 1 -12.11 3.86 -4.79
N LEU A 2 -12.64 3.59 -3.59
CA LEU A 2 -12.99 2.21 -3.15
C LEU A 2 -13.96 1.46 -4.08
N TYR A 3 -14.91 2.18 -4.69
CA TYR A 3 -15.90 1.58 -5.60
C TYR A 3 -15.27 0.92 -6.83
N LYS A 4 -14.18 1.46 -7.39
CA LYS A 4 -13.53 0.89 -8.58
C LYS A 4 -12.80 -0.43 -8.27
N LYS A 5 -12.14 -0.52 -7.11
CA LYS A 5 -11.41 -1.72 -6.71
C LYS A 5 -12.36 -2.91 -6.50
N ASN A 6 -13.45 -2.69 -5.79
CA ASN A 6 -14.42 -3.76 -5.53
C ASN A 6 -15.28 -4.08 -6.77
N PHE A 7 -15.39 -3.14 -7.72
CA PHE A 7 -16.13 -3.35 -8.97
C PHE A 7 -15.57 -4.53 -9.77
N TYR A 8 -14.25 -4.59 -9.99
CA TYR A 8 -13.65 -5.69 -10.77
C TYR A 8 -13.86 -7.06 -10.13
N LEU A 9 -13.79 -7.13 -8.80
CA LEU A 9 -14.05 -8.37 -8.05
C LEU A 9 -15.51 -8.80 -8.17
N VAL A 10 -16.45 -7.87 -7.91
CA VAL A 10 -17.89 -8.14 -8.00
C VAL A 10 -18.29 -8.52 -9.43
N PHE A 11 -17.69 -7.86 -10.42
CA PHE A 11 -17.93 -8.14 -11.83
C PHE A 11 -17.39 -9.52 -12.24
N ALA A 12 -16.17 -9.88 -11.80
CA ALA A 12 -15.60 -11.22 -12.02
C ALA A 12 -16.49 -12.32 -11.41
N ILE A 13 -16.91 -12.15 -10.15
CA ILE A 13 -17.79 -13.11 -9.46
C ILE A 13 -19.13 -13.25 -10.20
N SER A 14 -19.72 -12.13 -10.63
CA SER A 14 -20.99 -12.13 -11.38
C SER A 14 -20.87 -12.87 -12.71
N LEU A 15 -19.78 -12.64 -13.45
CA LEU A 15 -19.49 -13.35 -14.70
C LEU A 15 -19.25 -14.85 -14.49
N ALA A 16 -18.57 -15.24 -13.41
CA ALA A 16 -18.35 -16.64 -13.08
C ALA A 16 -19.66 -17.37 -12.77
N ILE A 17 -20.54 -16.76 -11.97
CA ILE A 17 -21.86 -17.30 -11.64
C ILE A 17 -22.72 -17.43 -12.91
N LEU A 18 -22.75 -16.39 -13.75
CA LEU A 18 -23.49 -16.41 -15.02
C LEU A 18 -22.93 -17.48 -15.98
N GLY A 19 -21.60 -17.59 -16.09
CA GLY A 19 -20.94 -18.59 -16.92
C GLY A 19 -21.29 -20.01 -16.49
N PHE A 20 -21.29 -20.28 -15.18
CA PHE A 20 -21.63 -21.59 -14.64
C PHE A 20 -23.13 -21.92 -14.77
N ALA A 21 -24.01 -20.94 -14.51
CA ALA A 21 -25.46 -21.09 -14.65
C ALA A 21 -25.91 -21.25 -16.13
N ALA A 22 -25.08 -20.79 -17.07
CA ALA A 22 -25.30 -20.95 -18.50
C ALA A 22 -24.93 -22.35 -19.03
N VAL A 23 -24.12 -23.14 -18.31
CA VAL A 23 -23.66 -24.47 -18.77
C VAL A 23 -24.80 -25.49 -18.96
N PRO A 24 -25.82 -25.57 -18.07
CA PRO A 24 -26.92 -26.52 -18.25
C PRO A 24 -27.92 -26.09 -19.33
N SER A 25 -28.05 -24.79 -19.57
CA SER A 25 -29.06 -24.20 -20.46
C SER A 25 -28.56 -24.04 -21.90
N LEU A 26 -27.27 -23.75 -22.08
CA LEU A 26 -26.63 -23.74 -23.38
C LEU A 26 -25.91 -25.07 -23.61
N THR A 27 -26.29 -25.78 -24.68
CA THR A 27 -25.63 -27.02 -25.11
C THR A 27 -24.11 -26.89 -25.06
N ARG A 28 -23.40 -27.97 -24.67
CA ARG A 28 -21.94 -28.05 -24.41
C ARG A 28 -21.02 -27.42 -25.47
N HIS A 29 -21.49 -27.21 -26.69
CA HIS A 29 -20.75 -26.60 -27.80
C HIS A 29 -20.91 -25.08 -27.93
N HIS A 30 -21.81 -24.46 -27.17
CA HIS A 30 -21.99 -23.02 -27.26
C HIS A 30 -20.80 -22.30 -26.62
N PRO A 31 -20.19 -21.30 -27.27
CA PRO A 31 -18.96 -20.67 -26.77
C PRO A 31 -19.20 -19.71 -25.59
N ALA A 32 -20.44 -19.26 -25.37
CA ALA A 32 -20.76 -18.24 -24.37
C ALA A 32 -20.30 -18.55 -22.93
N PRO A 33 -20.55 -19.75 -22.35
CA PRO A 33 -20.06 -20.08 -21.01
C PRO A 33 -18.53 -19.97 -20.89
N ASN A 34 -17.79 -20.40 -21.91
CA ASN A 34 -16.33 -20.32 -21.93
C ASN A 34 -15.85 -18.86 -21.99
N ILE A 35 -16.48 -18.01 -22.80
CA ILE A 35 -16.15 -16.57 -22.90
C ILE A 35 -16.38 -15.87 -21.56
N LEU A 36 -17.47 -16.21 -20.85
CA LEU A 36 -17.78 -15.63 -19.53
C LEU A 36 -16.74 -16.04 -18.47
N ILE A 37 -16.33 -17.31 -18.46
CA ILE A 37 -15.30 -17.82 -17.54
C ILE A 37 -13.93 -17.16 -17.82
N ILE A 38 -13.52 -17.08 -19.10
CA ILE A 38 -12.26 -16.42 -19.49
C ILE A 38 -12.29 -14.95 -19.10
N SER A 39 -13.40 -14.26 -19.37
CA SER A 39 -13.58 -12.85 -19.00
C SER A 39 -13.50 -12.65 -17.48
N SER A 40 -14.14 -13.52 -16.70
CA SER A 40 -14.04 -13.51 -15.23
C SER A 40 -12.58 -13.60 -14.76
N LEU A 41 -11.78 -14.50 -15.35
CA LEU A 41 -10.36 -14.64 -14.99
C LEU A 41 -9.55 -13.37 -15.29
N LEU A 42 -9.81 -12.70 -16.42
CA LEU A 42 -9.15 -11.44 -16.75
C LEU A 42 -9.49 -10.34 -15.74
N PHE A 43 -10.77 -10.19 -15.39
CA PHE A 43 -11.22 -9.21 -14.41
C PHE A 43 -10.68 -9.48 -13.00
N PHE A 44 -10.58 -10.76 -12.63
CA PHE A 44 -9.94 -11.16 -11.37
C PHE A 44 -8.44 -10.81 -11.37
N GLY A 45 -7.73 -11.04 -12.48
CA GLY A 45 -6.33 -10.64 -12.64
C GLY A 45 -6.12 -9.13 -12.48
N LEU A 46 -7.00 -8.31 -13.09
CA LEU A 46 -6.98 -6.85 -12.91
C LEU A 46 -7.23 -6.43 -11.47
N TYR A 47 -8.19 -7.07 -10.78
CA TYR A 47 -8.43 -6.84 -9.36
C TYR A 47 -7.18 -7.12 -8.51
N VAL A 48 -6.52 -8.26 -8.72
CA VAL A 48 -5.30 -8.63 -7.99
C VAL A 48 -4.19 -7.63 -8.27
N TYR A 49 -3.99 -7.22 -9.52
CA TYR A 49 -2.99 -6.23 -9.90
C TYR A 49 -3.21 -4.88 -9.18
N GLU A 50 -4.45 -4.36 -9.20
CA GLU A 50 -4.78 -3.14 -8.46
C GLU A 50 -4.64 -3.31 -6.95
N ALA A 51 -4.98 -4.48 -6.41
CA ALA A 51 -4.82 -4.78 -5.00
C ALA A 51 -3.35 -4.78 -4.58
N MET A 52 -2.46 -5.41 -5.35
CA MET A 52 -1.02 -5.42 -5.08
C MET A 52 -0.42 -4.01 -5.17
N LYS A 53 -0.78 -3.23 -6.20
CA LYS A 53 -0.33 -1.84 -6.34
C LYS A 53 -0.77 -0.98 -5.15
N SER A 54 -2.02 -1.16 -4.70
CA SER A 54 -2.54 -0.46 -3.53
C SER A 54 -1.83 -0.87 -2.24
N THR A 55 -1.49 -2.15 -2.07
CA THR A 55 -0.76 -2.62 -0.88
C THR A 55 0.68 -2.11 -0.87
N ALA A 56 1.37 -2.09 -2.02
CA ALA A 56 2.71 -1.51 -2.13
C ALA A 56 2.72 -0.01 -1.79
N ALA A 57 1.72 0.75 -2.26
CA ALA A 57 1.57 2.15 -1.90
C ALA A 57 1.28 2.35 -0.40
N LYS A 58 0.45 1.48 0.20
CA LYS A 58 0.19 1.50 1.64
C LYS A 58 1.43 1.16 2.46
N ALA A 59 2.19 0.14 2.07
CA ALA A 59 3.42 -0.27 2.75
C ALA A 59 4.45 0.88 2.76
N LYS A 60 4.63 1.56 1.62
CA LYS A 60 5.50 2.76 1.55
C LYS A 60 5.05 3.87 2.51
N ASN A 61 3.75 4.12 2.60
CA ASN A 61 3.21 5.15 3.50
C ASN A 61 3.34 4.76 4.97
N GLU A 62 3.12 3.49 5.32
CA GLU A 62 3.31 2.97 6.67
C GLU A 62 4.79 3.03 7.09
N GLU A 63 5.71 2.76 6.17
CA GLU A 63 7.15 2.85 6.43
C GLU A 63 7.60 4.30 6.61
N ALA A 64 7.07 5.25 5.83
CA ALA A 64 7.30 6.68 6.03
C ALA A 64 6.75 7.19 7.38
N ASP A 65 5.56 6.74 7.80
CA ASP A 65 4.98 7.07 9.11
C ASP A 65 5.83 6.49 10.26
N PHE A 66 6.30 5.24 10.12
CA PHE A 66 7.21 4.62 11.07
C PHE A 66 8.51 5.42 11.25
N GLN A 67 9.15 5.84 10.16
CA GLN A 67 10.37 6.65 10.20
C GLN A 67 10.14 8.01 10.89
N THR A 68 8.98 8.64 10.65
CA THR A 68 8.61 9.92 11.29
C THR A 68 8.44 9.76 12.81
N ARG A 69 7.82 8.65 13.25
CA ARG A 69 7.70 8.33 14.69
C ARG A 69 9.04 8.05 15.34
N MET A 70 9.93 7.32 14.65
CA MET A 70 11.29 7.06 15.13
C MET A 70 12.08 8.35 15.32
N LEU A 71 12.09 9.24 14.32
CA LEU A 71 12.69 10.57 14.42
C LEU A 71 12.15 11.35 15.64
N THR A 72 10.84 11.35 15.82
CA THR A 72 10.20 12.07 16.94
C THR A 72 10.67 11.52 18.29
N ASN A 73 10.75 10.19 18.42
CA ASN A 73 11.22 9.54 19.65
C ASN A 73 12.70 9.83 19.93
N GLU A 74 13.55 9.82 18.90
CA GLU A 74 14.97 10.13 19.07
C GLU A 74 15.21 11.60 19.40
N LEU A 75 14.44 12.52 18.81
CA LEU A 75 14.47 13.93 19.18
C LEU A 75 14.00 14.15 20.63
N ASN A 76 12.95 13.46 21.07
CA ASN A 76 12.48 13.53 22.46
C ASN A 76 13.55 13.01 23.45
N LYS A 77 14.26 11.93 23.09
CA LYS A 77 15.40 11.45 23.89
C LYS A 77 16.53 12.48 23.95
N LEU A 78 16.87 13.09 22.82
CA LEU A 78 17.87 14.16 22.75
C LEU A 78 17.49 15.36 23.62
N GLN A 79 16.22 15.78 23.58
CA GLN A 79 15.71 16.84 24.43
C GLN A 79 15.82 16.47 25.92
N THR A 80 15.47 15.23 26.27
CA THR A 80 15.58 14.73 27.65
C THR A 80 17.03 14.71 28.14
N LEU A 81 17.99 14.38 27.28
CA LEU A 81 19.42 14.42 27.62
C LEU A 81 19.91 15.85 27.85
N LEU A 82 19.43 16.81 27.06
CA LEU A 82 19.73 18.23 27.25
C LEU A 82 19.12 18.74 28.57
N ASP A 83 17.85 18.45 28.82
CA ASP A 83 17.12 18.89 30.03
C ASP A 83 17.77 18.33 31.31
N ASN A 84 18.37 17.13 31.24
CA ASN A 84 19.12 16.52 32.33
C ASN A 84 20.60 16.97 32.41
N ASN A 85 21.01 17.99 31.63
CA ASN A 85 22.38 18.48 31.51
C ASN A 85 23.42 17.38 31.19
N MET A 86 23.00 16.29 30.53
CA MET A 86 23.90 15.21 30.12
C MET A 86 24.67 15.52 28.84
N ILE A 87 24.17 16.47 28.05
CA ILE A 87 24.79 16.98 26.83
C ILE A 87 24.72 18.51 26.85
N THR A 88 25.62 19.16 26.11
CA THR A 88 25.59 20.61 25.96
C THR A 88 24.59 21.05 24.89
N GLN A 89 24.21 22.33 24.90
CA GLN A 89 23.35 22.93 23.88
C GLN A 89 23.94 22.78 22.46
N GLU A 90 25.26 22.94 22.33
CA GLU A 90 25.97 22.81 21.05
C GLU A 90 25.91 21.36 20.52
N GLU A 91 26.15 20.38 21.39
CA GLU A 91 26.04 18.96 21.03
C GLU A 91 24.60 18.56 20.66
N PHE A 92 23.60 19.15 21.33
CA PHE A 92 22.21 18.94 20.99
C PHE A 92 21.87 19.46 19.59
N GLU A 93 22.28 20.68 19.25
CA GLU A 93 22.01 21.29 17.94
C GLU A 93 22.64 20.49 16.79
N ILE A 94 23.90 20.08 16.96
CA ILE A 94 24.61 19.27 15.96
C ILE A 94 23.91 17.91 15.77
N LYS A 95 23.53 17.24 16.87
CA LYS A 95 22.86 15.93 16.78
C LYS A 95 21.45 16.04 16.21
N ARG A 96 20.69 17.07 16.60
CA ARG A 96 19.36 17.36 16.05
C ARG A 96 19.41 17.55 14.54
N ASP A 97 20.36 18.34 14.05
CA ASP A 97 20.46 18.67 12.63
C ASP A 97 20.94 17.47 11.80
N ASN A 98 21.85 16.66 12.35
CA ASN A 98 22.23 15.37 11.76
C ASN A 98 21.06 14.39 11.68
N LEU A 99 20.25 14.26 12.74
CA LEU A 99 19.05 13.41 12.71
C LEU A 99 18.05 13.89 11.66
N LYS A 100 17.76 15.20 11.63
CA LYS A 100 16.86 15.77 10.63
C LYS A 100 17.33 15.46 9.21
N LEU A 101 18.63 15.57 8.93
CA LEU A 101 19.19 15.22 7.62
C LEU A 101 19.07 13.73 7.30
N GLN A 102 19.38 12.83 8.24
CA GLN A 102 19.28 11.38 8.04
C GLN A 102 17.83 10.95 7.72
N TYR A 103 16.88 11.41 8.51
CA TYR A 103 15.47 11.05 8.32
C TYR A 103 14.84 11.80 7.14
N ALA A 104 15.26 13.04 6.82
CA ALA A 104 14.83 13.72 5.60
C ALA A 104 15.27 12.98 4.34
N ASN A 105 16.49 12.44 4.32
CA ASN A 105 16.97 11.63 3.20
C ASN A 105 16.19 10.32 3.07
N GLN A 106 15.88 9.66 4.19
CA GLN A 106 15.07 8.45 4.20
C GLN A 106 13.64 8.74 3.74
N ILE A 107 12.97 9.76 4.29
CA ILE A 107 11.61 10.15 3.90
C ILE A 107 11.55 10.56 2.42
N ASN A 108 12.53 11.31 1.91
CA ASN A 108 12.62 11.67 0.49
C ASN A 108 12.81 10.45 -0.41
N HIS A 109 13.50 9.40 0.04
CA HIS A 109 13.62 8.16 -0.71
C HIS A 109 12.28 7.44 -0.88
N TYR A 110 11.35 7.58 0.08
CA TYR A 110 10.02 7.00 0.01
C TYR A 110 8.97 7.92 -0.64
N MET A 111 9.19 9.24 -0.64
CA MET A 111 8.27 10.27 -1.15
C MET A 111 8.54 10.67 -2.61
N ASN A 112 9.77 10.52 -3.12
CA ASN A 112 10.06 10.76 -4.53
C ASN A 112 9.69 9.52 -5.37
N PHE A 113 8.73 9.75 -6.26
CA PHE A 113 8.19 8.80 -7.24
C PHE A 113 9.23 8.38 -8.29
#